data_AF-A0A1Y5D7Y1-F1
#
_entry.id   AF-A0A1Y5D7Y1-F1
#
_cell.length_a   1.000
_cell.length_b   1.000
_cell.length_c   1.000
_cell.angle_alpha   90.00
_cell.angle_beta   90.00
_cell.angle_gamma   90.00
#
_symmetry.space_group_name_H-M   'P 1'
#
loop_
_entity.id
_entity.type
_entity.pdbx_description
1 polymer ?
#
loop_
_entity_poly.entity_id
_entity_poly.type
_entity_poly.pdbx_seq_one_letter_code
_entity_poly.pdbx_strand_id
1 'polypeptide(L)'
;MKNNILNKTLAFSFMCVMYMVCLSQAAADTHSQPELERLQTQWFEVLNGPNTQQQRFIDLQPVVKKMVKLSLAQPQDAQVQAWSGIMLSAFAGVRKHNGDHIAFFAQSMLHRAQQLDDKILDSRALGNGISARDALILALTNNPSGVDIQRFYSAFLDAPTTHMLASLDSGTQETTNSTFKHTQAMN
;
A
#
# COMPACT_ATOMS: atom_id res chain seq x y z
N MET A 1 -13.27 34.68 -58.84
CA MET A 1 -13.83 33.66 -57.91
C MET A 1 -12.78 32.86 -57.13
N LYS A 2 -11.47 32.91 -57.45
CA LYS A 2 -10.44 32.06 -56.83
C LYS A 2 -9.96 32.52 -55.43
N ASN A 3 -10.10 33.80 -55.10
CA ASN A 3 -9.57 34.38 -53.86
C ASN A 3 -10.51 34.21 -52.64
N ASN A 4 -11.81 33.98 -52.88
CA ASN A 4 -12.80 33.84 -51.79
C ASN A 4 -12.81 32.43 -51.18
N ILE A 5 -12.28 31.44 -51.89
CA ILE A 5 -12.17 30.06 -51.38
C ILE A 5 -10.92 29.94 -50.49
N LEU A 6 -9.79 30.53 -50.92
CA LEU A 6 -8.54 30.52 -50.16
C LEU A 6 -8.67 31.19 -48.77
N ASN A 7 -9.38 32.32 -48.70
CA ASN A 7 -9.59 33.04 -47.43
C ASN A 7 -10.52 32.29 -46.46
N LYS A 8 -11.47 31.49 -46.97
CA LYS A 8 -12.37 30.68 -46.13
C LYS A 8 -11.66 29.44 -45.56
N THR A 9 -10.73 28.84 -46.30
CA THR A 9 -9.95 27.69 -45.83
C THR A 9 -8.92 28.10 -44.77
N LEU A 10 -8.33 29.31 -44.91
CA LEU A 10 -7.36 29.83 -43.95
C LEU A 10 -7.98 30.14 -42.57
N ALA A 11 -9.20 30.69 -42.57
CA ALA A 11 -9.92 31.02 -41.33
C ALA A 11 -10.35 29.78 -40.53
N PHE A 12 -10.70 28.67 -41.21
CA PHE A 12 -11.10 27.43 -40.56
C PHE A 12 -9.92 26.67 -39.95
N SER A 13 -8.75 26.71 -40.61
CA SER A 13 -7.51 26.11 -40.09
C SER A 13 -6.98 26.83 -38.85
N PHE A 14 -7.11 28.15 -38.77
CA PHE A 14 -6.68 28.92 -37.59
C PHE A 14 -7.58 28.68 -36.37
N MET A 15 -8.89 28.46 -36.57
CA MET A 15 -9.85 28.17 -35.50
C MET A 15 -9.59 26.80 -34.85
N CYS A 16 -9.21 25.77 -35.62
CA CYS A 16 -8.90 24.45 -35.09
C CYS A 16 -7.58 24.42 -34.30
N VAL A 17 -6.57 25.21 -34.70
CA VAL A 17 -5.28 25.30 -33.99
C VAL A 17 -5.42 26.13 -32.70
N MET A 18 -6.27 27.17 -32.69
CA MET A 18 -6.59 27.94 -31.47
C MET A 18 -7.42 27.17 -30.45
N TYR A 19 -8.23 26.18 -30.87
CA TYR A 19 -9.00 25.35 -29.92
C TYR A 19 -8.12 24.33 -29.18
N MET A 20 -7.02 23.88 -29.81
CA MET A 20 -6.07 22.94 -29.19
C MET A 20 -5.13 23.59 -28.17
N VAL A 21 -5.02 24.93 -28.14
CA VAL A 21 -4.13 25.67 -27.22
C VAL A 21 -4.82 26.08 -25.91
N CYS A 22 -6.15 25.96 -25.81
CA CYS A 22 -6.90 26.39 -24.61
C CYS A 22 -7.21 25.28 -23.59
N LEU A 23 -6.68 24.05 -23.76
CA LEU A 23 -6.96 22.92 -22.86
C LEU A 23 -5.73 22.46 -22.05
N SER A 24 -4.86 23.39 -21.65
CA SER A 24 -3.74 23.08 -20.75
C SER A 24 -3.58 24.15 -19.68
N GLN A 25 -4.65 24.40 -18.93
CA GLN A 25 -4.53 24.91 -17.57
C GLN A 25 -5.40 24.04 -16.66
N ALA A 26 -5.01 22.76 -16.55
CA ALA A 26 -5.42 21.94 -15.44
C ALA A 26 -4.60 22.40 -14.22
N ALA A 27 -5.32 22.93 -13.23
CA ALA A 27 -4.96 23.06 -11.83
C ALA A 27 -3.54 23.58 -11.52
N ALA A 28 -3.47 24.85 -11.14
CA ALA A 28 -2.37 25.38 -10.35
C ALA A 28 -2.14 24.49 -9.11
N ASP A 29 -0.91 24.01 -8.98
CA ASP A 29 -0.39 23.20 -7.89
C ASP A 29 -0.69 23.80 -6.51
N THR A 30 -1.55 23.12 -5.76
CA THR A 30 -1.61 23.26 -4.31
C THR A 30 -0.54 22.34 -3.74
N HIS A 31 0.73 22.77 -3.74
CA HIS A 31 1.87 22.08 -3.11
C HIS A 31 1.67 20.55 -3.00
N SER A 32 1.56 19.91 -4.17
CA SER A 32 0.98 18.56 -4.28
C SER A 32 2.00 17.54 -3.80
N GLN A 33 1.96 17.19 -2.51
CA GLN A 33 2.77 16.09 -1.99
C GLN A 33 2.47 14.82 -2.82
N PRO A 34 3.48 14.06 -3.30
CA PRO A 34 3.26 12.84 -4.08
C PRO A 34 2.28 11.88 -3.37
N GLU A 35 1.40 11.22 -4.13
CA GLU A 35 0.33 10.38 -3.56
C GLU A 35 0.87 9.30 -2.62
N LEU A 36 2.02 8.72 -2.97
CA LEU A 36 2.74 7.75 -2.15
C LEU A 36 3.08 8.33 -0.76
N GLU A 37 3.70 9.50 -0.70
CA GLU A 37 4.09 10.11 0.57
C GLU A 37 2.87 10.46 1.42
N ARG A 38 1.79 10.94 0.80
CA ARG A 38 0.53 11.20 1.52
C ARG A 38 -0.03 9.92 2.15
N LEU A 39 0.02 8.79 1.45
CA LEU A 39 -0.44 7.50 1.99
C LEU A 39 0.47 6.99 3.10
N GLN A 40 1.79 7.18 2.98
CA GLN A 40 2.74 6.90 4.06
C GLN A 40 2.40 7.72 5.31
N THR A 41 2.22 9.03 5.17
CA THR A 41 1.86 9.90 6.29
C THR A 41 0.58 9.41 6.99
N GLN A 42 -0.50 9.16 6.22
CA GLN A 42 -1.76 8.63 6.77
C GLN A 42 -1.57 7.31 7.51
N TRP A 43 -0.77 6.41 6.94
CA TRP A 43 -0.44 5.12 7.56
C TRP A 43 0.21 5.29 8.93
N PHE A 44 1.22 6.14 9.04
CA PHE A 44 1.90 6.38 10.32
C PHE A 44 1.05 7.14 11.32
N GLU A 45 0.25 8.11 10.89
CA GLU A 45 -0.69 8.81 11.77
C GLU A 45 -1.64 7.83 12.45
N VAL A 46 -2.17 6.87 11.68
CA VAL A 46 -3.06 5.84 12.22
C VAL A 46 -2.29 4.88 13.14
N LEU A 47 -1.10 4.43 12.74
CA LEU A 47 -0.29 3.51 13.57
C LEU A 47 0.11 4.13 14.92
N ASN A 48 0.49 5.40 14.93
CA ASN A 48 0.97 6.10 16.12
C ASN A 48 -0.14 6.83 16.90
N GLY A 49 -1.37 6.81 16.40
CA GLY A 49 -2.50 7.44 17.07
C GLY A 49 -2.87 6.80 18.41
N PRO A 50 -3.66 7.46 19.27
CA PRO A 50 -4.07 6.94 20.57
C PRO A 50 -5.16 5.84 20.50
N ASN A 51 -5.48 5.35 19.30
CA ASN A 51 -6.57 4.41 19.05
C ASN A 51 -6.27 3.02 19.63
N THR A 52 -7.32 2.24 19.89
CA THR A 52 -7.16 0.81 20.24
C THR A 52 -6.66 0.01 19.04
N GLN A 53 -6.10 -1.18 19.24
CA GLN A 53 -5.64 -2.04 18.14
C GLN A 53 -6.75 -2.36 17.13
N GLN A 54 -7.97 -2.62 17.61
CA GLN A 54 -9.13 -2.88 16.75
C GLN A 54 -9.52 -1.64 15.91
N GLN A 55 -9.53 -0.46 16.52
CA GLN A 55 -9.85 0.77 15.81
C GLN A 55 -8.75 1.11 14.79
N ARG A 56 -7.47 0.95 15.17
CA ARG A 56 -6.33 1.04 14.26
C ARG A 56 -6.51 0.15 13.04
N PHE A 57 -6.84 -1.12 13.25
CA PHE A 57 -7.07 -2.07 12.16
C PHE A 57 -8.13 -1.57 11.18
N ILE A 58 -9.25 -1.03 11.67
CA ILE A 58 -10.33 -0.45 10.85
C ILE A 58 -9.83 0.78 10.09
N ASP A 59 -9.13 1.70 10.76
CA ASP A 59 -8.66 2.97 10.21
C ASP A 59 -7.58 2.78 9.14
N LEU A 60 -6.78 1.72 9.24
CA LEU A 60 -5.73 1.38 8.26
C LEU A 60 -6.32 0.84 6.95
N GLN A 61 -7.48 0.17 6.96
CA GLN A 61 -8.09 -0.44 5.77
C GLN A 61 -8.23 0.51 4.57
N PRO A 62 -8.80 1.73 4.70
CA PRO A 62 -8.91 2.65 3.58
C PRO A 62 -7.55 3.13 3.05
N VAL A 63 -6.53 3.23 3.89
CA VAL A 63 -5.17 3.61 3.48
C VAL A 63 -4.55 2.50 2.64
N VAL A 64 -4.60 1.26 3.12
CA VAL A 64 -4.07 0.09 2.39
C VAL A 64 -4.78 -0.11 1.06
N LYS A 65 -6.11 0.04 1.03
CA LYS A 65 -6.86 -0.07 -0.23
C LYS A 65 -6.38 0.91 -1.29
N LYS A 66 -6.09 2.15 -0.90
CA LYS A 66 -5.52 3.18 -1.81
C LYS A 66 -4.10 2.82 -2.22
N MET A 67 -3.27 2.35 -1.28
CA MET A 67 -1.90 1.94 -1.55
C MET A 67 -1.83 0.78 -2.55
N VAL A 68 -2.65 -0.25 -2.37
CA VAL A 68 -2.76 -1.37 -3.32
C VAL A 68 -3.20 -0.86 -4.70
N LYS A 69 -4.19 0.03 -4.78
CA LYS A 69 -4.61 0.64 -6.06
C LYS A 69 -3.46 1.40 -6.73
N LEU A 70 -2.68 2.16 -5.96
CA LEU A 70 -1.50 2.86 -6.46
C LEU A 70 -0.46 1.89 -7.03
N SER A 71 -0.19 0.77 -6.35
CA SER A 71 0.75 -0.25 -6.86
C SER A 71 0.31 -0.98 -8.11
N LEU A 72 -1.00 -1.12 -8.33
CA LEU A 72 -1.53 -1.65 -9.58
C LEU A 72 -1.37 -0.65 -10.73
N ALA A 73 -1.46 0.65 -10.44
CA ALA A 73 -1.24 1.71 -11.42
C ALA A 73 0.25 1.95 -11.71
N GLN A 74 1.13 1.65 -10.76
CA GLN A 74 2.58 1.90 -10.84
C GLN A 74 3.38 0.61 -10.53
N PRO A 75 3.30 -0.42 -11.37
CA PRO A 75 3.91 -1.73 -11.10
C PRO A 75 5.45 -1.76 -11.19
N GLN A 76 6.06 -0.70 -11.73
CA GLN A 76 7.51 -0.58 -11.92
C GLN A 76 8.17 0.38 -10.92
N ASP A 77 7.39 0.93 -9.98
CA ASP A 77 7.92 1.80 -8.93
C ASP A 77 8.27 0.95 -7.69
N ALA A 78 9.56 0.85 -7.38
CA ALA A 78 10.07 0.04 -6.28
C ALA A 78 9.52 0.47 -4.92
N GLN A 79 9.42 1.78 -4.68
CA GLN A 79 8.92 2.31 -3.41
C GLN A 79 7.43 2.02 -3.25
N VAL A 80 6.65 2.18 -4.32
CA VAL A 80 5.23 1.85 -4.31
C VAL A 80 5.02 0.36 -4.04
N GLN A 81 5.81 -0.53 -4.66
CA GLN A 81 5.74 -1.97 -4.37
C GLN A 81 6.12 -2.28 -2.92
N ALA A 82 7.21 -1.68 -2.41
CA ALA A 82 7.65 -1.89 -1.04
C ALA A 82 6.56 -1.46 -0.03
N TRP A 83 6.01 -0.26 -0.20
CA TRP A 83 4.98 0.27 0.69
C TRP A 83 3.67 -0.49 0.63
N SER A 84 3.24 -0.95 -0.55
CA SER A 84 2.08 -1.83 -0.64
C SER A 84 2.30 -3.13 0.12
N GLY A 85 3.47 -3.75 -0.02
CA GLY A 85 3.82 -4.96 0.73
C GLY A 85 3.85 -4.73 2.24
N ILE A 86 4.50 -3.65 2.69
CA ILE A 86 4.57 -3.25 4.11
C ILE A 86 3.18 -3.03 4.67
N MET A 87 2.35 -2.17 4.07
CA MET A 87 1.04 -1.83 4.61
C MET A 87 0.11 -3.04 4.61
N LEU A 88 0.19 -3.88 3.58
CA LEU A 88 -0.63 -5.09 3.50
C LEU A 88 -0.21 -6.15 4.53
N SER A 89 1.08 -6.19 4.92
CA SER A 89 1.58 -7.13 5.94
C SER A 89 0.92 -6.96 7.31
N ALA A 90 0.42 -5.77 7.66
CA ALA A 90 -0.31 -5.56 8.92
C ALA A 90 -1.67 -6.29 8.96
N PHE A 91 -2.19 -6.67 7.79
CA PHE A 91 -3.44 -7.43 7.63
C PHE A 91 -3.20 -8.93 7.41
N ALA A 92 -1.93 -9.33 7.28
CA ALA A 92 -1.54 -10.70 7.02
C ALA A 92 -1.88 -11.58 8.21
N GLY A 93 -3.03 -12.25 8.16
CA GLY A 93 -3.40 -13.28 9.13
C GLY A 93 -4.71 -13.01 9.89
N VAL A 94 -5.53 -12.05 9.46
CA VAL A 94 -6.92 -11.95 9.93
C VAL A 94 -7.60 -13.29 9.61
N ARG A 95 -7.68 -14.20 10.59
CA ARG A 95 -8.01 -15.63 10.39
C ARG A 95 -9.39 -15.84 9.78
N LYS A 96 -10.30 -14.89 9.96
CA LYS A 96 -11.66 -14.93 9.39
C LYS A 96 -11.70 -14.56 7.89
N HIS A 97 -10.59 -14.11 7.28
CA HIS A 97 -10.57 -13.47 5.96
C HIS A 97 -9.33 -13.78 5.10
N ASN A 98 -8.88 -15.04 4.99
CA ASN A 98 -7.79 -15.41 4.06
C ASN A 98 -6.44 -14.74 4.35
N GLY A 99 -6.08 -14.62 5.63
CA GLY A 99 -4.86 -13.94 6.06
C GLY A 99 -3.55 -14.44 5.43
N ASP A 100 -3.44 -15.74 5.13
CA ASP A 100 -2.29 -16.33 4.42
C ASP A 100 -2.14 -15.82 2.97
N HIS A 101 -3.27 -15.59 2.28
CA HIS A 101 -3.25 -15.03 0.93
C HIS A 101 -2.78 -13.58 0.94
N ILE A 102 -3.21 -12.81 1.96
CA ILE A 102 -2.75 -11.44 2.19
C ILE A 102 -1.23 -11.45 2.48
N ALA A 103 -0.77 -12.38 3.31
CA ALA A 103 0.64 -12.55 3.63
C ALA A 103 1.48 -12.82 2.37
N PHE A 104 1.04 -13.78 1.55
CA PHE A 104 1.71 -14.14 0.30
C PHE A 104 1.73 -12.97 -0.70
N PHE A 105 0.63 -12.21 -0.81
CA PHE A 105 0.57 -11.07 -1.70
C PHE A 105 1.50 -9.94 -1.24
N ALA A 106 1.54 -9.68 0.07
CA ALA A 106 2.46 -8.72 0.67
C ALA A 106 3.93 -9.14 0.43
N GLN A 107 4.28 -10.41 0.67
CA GLN A 107 5.61 -10.96 0.38
C GLN A 107 5.98 -10.79 -1.10
N SER A 108 5.04 -11.06 -2.01
CA SER A 108 5.27 -10.93 -3.46
C SER A 108 5.58 -9.48 -3.86
N MET A 109 4.89 -8.51 -3.25
CA MET A 109 5.15 -7.08 -3.46
C MET A 109 6.55 -6.67 -2.94
N LEU A 110 6.94 -7.13 -1.75
CA LEU A 110 8.28 -6.88 -1.21
C LEU A 110 9.39 -7.50 -2.08
N HIS A 111 9.17 -8.73 -2.56
CA HIS A 111 10.10 -9.38 -3.47
C HIS A 111 10.22 -8.61 -4.79
N ARG A 112 9.09 -8.15 -5.35
CA ARG A 112 9.08 -7.34 -6.57
C ARG A 112 9.82 -6.02 -6.36
N ALA A 113 9.65 -5.39 -5.20
CA ALA A 113 10.38 -4.17 -4.85
C ALA A 113 11.89 -4.41 -4.84
N GLN A 114 12.37 -5.49 -4.23
CA GLN A 114 13.80 -5.85 -4.22
C GLN A 114 14.36 -6.21 -5.60
N GLN A 115 13.54 -6.76 -6.49
CA GLN A 115 13.95 -6.97 -7.88
C GLN A 115 14.14 -5.66 -8.65
N LEU A 116 13.40 -4.61 -8.28
CA LEU A 116 13.50 -3.29 -8.89
C LEU A 116 14.65 -2.48 -8.29
N ASP A 117 14.85 -2.58 -6.98
CA ASP A 117 15.92 -1.95 -6.21
C ASP A 117 16.29 -2.84 -5.03
N ASP A 118 17.49 -3.42 -5.07
CA ASP A 118 17.97 -4.41 -4.09
C ASP A 118 18.14 -3.82 -2.68
N LYS A 119 18.27 -2.50 -2.57
CA LYS A 119 18.46 -1.76 -1.31
C LYS A 119 17.19 -1.09 -0.82
N ILE A 120 16.05 -1.31 -1.49
CA ILE A 120 14.80 -0.62 -1.18
C ILE A 120 14.35 -0.81 0.28
N LEU A 121 14.62 -1.98 0.87
CA LEU A 121 14.26 -2.27 2.27
C LEU A 121 15.29 -1.75 3.28
N ASP A 122 16.56 -1.69 2.87
CA ASP A 122 17.69 -1.33 3.74
C ASP A 122 18.00 0.16 3.75
N SER A 123 17.57 0.87 2.71
CA SER A 123 17.74 2.31 2.63
C SER A 123 16.69 3.03 3.49
N ARG A 124 17.07 4.19 4.04
CA ARG A 124 16.13 5.18 4.61
C ARG A 124 15.37 5.94 3.52
N ALA A 125 15.25 5.39 2.31
CA ALA A 125 14.86 6.13 1.12
C ALA A 125 13.38 6.47 1.02
N LEU A 126 12.57 6.14 2.04
CA LEU A 126 11.15 6.43 1.98
C LEU A 126 10.90 7.91 2.29
N GLY A 127 9.90 8.50 1.64
CA GLY A 127 9.63 9.94 1.71
C GLY A 127 9.42 10.49 3.13
N ASN A 128 9.12 9.63 4.10
CA ASN A 128 8.95 10.00 5.51
C ASN A 128 10.20 9.81 6.41
N GLY A 129 11.34 9.38 5.85
CA GLY A 129 12.61 9.22 6.57
C GLY A 129 12.77 7.95 7.41
N ILE A 130 11.78 7.05 7.40
CA ILE A 130 11.83 5.73 8.05
C ILE A 130 12.36 4.70 7.03
N SER A 131 13.12 3.69 7.48
CA SER A 131 13.54 2.60 6.59
C SER A 131 12.39 1.65 6.29
N ALA A 132 12.40 0.99 5.13
CA ALA A 132 11.28 0.12 4.74
C ALA A 132 11.25 -1.14 5.60
N ARG A 133 12.41 -1.59 6.06
CA ARG A 133 12.57 -2.62 7.08
C ARG A 133 11.92 -2.23 8.41
N ASP A 134 12.16 -1.02 8.94
CA ASP A 134 11.53 -0.57 10.20
C ASP A 134 10.01 -0.46 10.05
N ALA A 135 9.54 0.03 8.91
CA ALA A 135 8.11 0.10 8.61
C ALA A 135 7.46 -1.29 8.51
N LEU A 136 8.16 -2.27 7.92
CA LEU A 136 7.72 -3.68 7.90
C LEU A 136 7.63 -4.25 9.31
N ILE A 137 8.65 -4.03 10.15
CA ILE A 137 8.65 -4.47 11.56
C ILE A 137 7.45 -3.89 12.31
N LEU A 138 7.18 -2.61 12.12
CA LEU A 138 6.05 -1.94 12.76
C LEU A 138 4.69 -2.51 12.29
N ALA A 139 4.55 -2.77 10.99
CA ALA A 139 3.35 -3.37 10.42
C ALA A 139 3.10 -4.78 10.98
N LEU A 140 4.15 -5.61 11.04
CA LEU A 140 4.08 -6.97 11.59
C LEU A 140 3.85 -6.99 13.10
N THR A 141 4.35 -6.01 13.84
CA THR A 141 4.08 -5.86 15.29
C THR A 141 2.59 -5.61 15.56
N ASN A 142 1.92 -4.87 14.67
CA ASN A 142 0.50 -4.56 14.80
C ASN A 142 -0.42 -5.65 14.25
N ASN A 143 0.16 -6.74 13.73
CA ASN A 143 -0.55 -7.80 13.05
C ASN A 143 -1.31 -8.71 14.05
N PRO A 144 -2.66 -8.71 14.06
CA PRO A 144 -3.47 -9.31 15.13
C PRO A 144 -3.62 -10.84 15.06
N SER A 145 -2.73 -11.54 14.36
CA SER A 145 -3.15 -12.68 13.54
C SER A 145 -2.44 -14.01 13.75
N GLY A 146 -1.20 -13.98 14.23
CA GLY A 146 -0.32 -15.15 14.27
C GLY A 146 0.09 -15.68 12.91
N VAL A 147 0.43 -14.80 11.97
CA VAL A 147 1.07 -15.22 10.72
C VAL A 147 2.45 -15.82 11.05
N ASP A 148 2.81 -16.92 10.40
CA ASP A 148 4.16 -17.46 10.51
C ASP A 148 5.15 -16.52 9.80
N ILE A 149 5.75 -15.61 10.57
CA ILE A 149 6.72 -14.63 10.07
C ILE A 149 7.92 -15.34 9.44
N GLN A 150 8.31 -16.51 9.95
CA GLN A 150 9.42 -17.28 9.37
C GLN A 150 9.07 -17.77 7.97
N ARG A 151 7.82 -18.19 7.76
CA ARG A 151 7.33 -18.67 6.46
C ARG A 151 7.28 -17.57 5.40
N PHE A 152 6.87 -16.34 5.75
CA PHE A 152 6.59 -15.30 4.75
C PHE A 152 7.63 -14.18 4.69
N TYR A 153 8.25 -13.82 5.81
CA TYR A 153 9.02 -12.59 5.92
C TYR A 153 10.46 -12.76 6.40
N SER A 154 10.90 -13.98 6.72
CA SER A 154 12.28 -14.26 7.17
C SER A 154 13.35 -13.74 6.20
N ALA A 155 13.09 -13.72 4.89
CA ALA A 155 14.03 -13.19 3.90
C ALA A 155 14.20 -11.65 3.96
N PHE A 156 13.26 -10.94 4.58
CA PHE A 156 13.27 -9.47 4.68
C PHE A 156 13.60 -8.97 6.09
N LEU A 157 13.86 -9.86 7.04
CA LEU A 157 14.10 -9.53 8.45
C LEU A 157 15.39 -10.21 8.91
N ASP A 158 16.10 -9.60 9.87
CA ASP A 158 17.25 -10.28 10.47
C ASP A 158 16.79 -11.34 11.49
N ALA A 159 17.71 -12.27 11.82
CA ALA A 159 17.41 -13.37 12.74
C ALA A 159 16.97 -12.87 14.14
N PRO A 160 17.66 -11.90 14.78
CA PRO A 160 17.21 -11.33 16.05
C PRO A 160 15.77 -10.79 15.99
N THR A 161 15.42 -10.04 14.95
CA THR A 161 14.09 -9.47 14.73
C THR A 161 13.05 -10.55 14.55
N THR A 162 13.37 -11.57 13.77
CA THR A 162 12.49 -12.72 13.54
C THR A 162 12.16 -13.44 14.85
N HIS A 163 13.16 -13.68 15.71
CA HIS A 163 12.95 -14.29 17.03
C HIS A 163 12.11 -13.42 17.96
N MET A 164 12.39 -12.11 18.00
CA MET A 164 11.62 -11.15 18.79
C MET A 164 10.14 -11.16 18.37
N LEU A 165 9.86 -11.04 17.06
CA LEU A 165 8.49 -11.00 16.56
C LEU A 165 7.76 -12.33 16.74
N ALA A 166 8.44 -13.48 16.59
CA ALA A 166 7.85 -14.79 16.85
C ALA A 166 7.46 -14.99 18.34
N SER A 167 8.19 -14.36 19.27
CA SER A 167 7.84 -14.43 20.69
C SER A 167 6.56 -13.65 21.04
N LEU A 168 6.25 -12.57 20.31
CA LEU A 168 5.01 -11.82 20.47
C LEU A 168 3.79 -12.65 20.06
N ASP A 169 3.95 -13.52 19.06
CA ASP A 169 2.90 -14.44 18.60
C ASP A 169 2.56 -15.49 19.68
N SER A 170 3.58 -16.03 20.36
CA SER A 170 3.41 -17.05 21.41
C SER A 170 2.67 -16.56 22.68
N GLY A 171 2.57 -15.25 22.89
CA GLY A 171 1.80 -14.62 23.97
C GLY A 171 0.31 -14.45 23.66
N THR A 172 -0.08 -14.56 22.39
CA THR A 172 -1.48 -14.61 21.95
C THR A 172 -1.99 -16.04 22.14
N GLN A 173 -2.22 -16.43 23.41
CA GLN A 173 -3.03 -17.60 23.70
C GLN A 173 -4.28 -17.54 22.82
N GLU A 174 -4.61 -18.68 22.19
CA GLU A 174 -5.90 -18.89 21.57
C GLU A 174 -6.98 -18.24 22.44
N THR A 175 -7.67 -17.23 21.93
CA THR A 175 -8.90 -16.81 22.58
C THR A 175 -9.81 -18.03 22.51
N THR A 176 -9.89 -18.77 23.62
CA THR A 176 -10.65 -20.00 23.84
C THR A 176 -12.16 -19.73 23.85
N ASN A 177 -12.65 -19.02 22.83
CA ASN A 177 -14.06 -18.80 22.55
C ASN A 177 -14.44 -19.28 21.14
N SER A 178 -13.70 -20.25 20.59
CA SER A 178 -14.16 -21.03 19.43
C SER A 178 -15.11 -22.16 19.86
N THR A 179 -16.16 -21.80 20.60
CA THR A 179 -17.40 -22.60 20.60
C THR A 179 -18.37 -21.88 19.69
N PHE A 180 -18.17 -22.01 18.37
CA PHE A 180 -19.25 -21.78 17.43
C PHE A 180 -19.73 -23.14 16.95
N LYS A 181 -20.59 -23.77 17.77
CA LYS A 181 -21.55 -24.75 17.27
C LYS A 181 -22.34 -24.06 16.16
N HIS A 182 -22.19 -24.54 14.93
CA HIS A 182 -23.26 -24.39 13.96
C HIS A 182 -23.48 -25.73 13.25
N THR A 183 -24.18 -26.60 13.97
CA THR A 183 -25.03 -27.61 13.35
C THR A 183 -26.36 -26.94 13.01
N GLN A 184 -26.85 -27.19 11.79
CA GLN A 184 -28.24 -27.13 11.33
C GLN A 184 -28.96 -25.78 11.27
N ALA A 185 -29.26 -25.36 10.03
CA ALA A 185 -30.59 -25.31 9.40
C ALA A 185 -30.40 -24.58 8.05
N MET A 186 -30.78 -25.06 6.88
CA MET A 186 -32.14 -25.34 6.39
C MET A 186 -31.96 -25.87 4.94
N ASN A 187 -32.55 -27.02 4.57
CA ASN A 187 -33.76 -27.07 3.71
C ASN A 187 -34.53 -25.75 3.56
#